data_AF-A0A7S2UK18-F1
#
_entry.id   AF-A0A7S2UK18-F1
#
_cell.length_a   1.000
_cell.length_b   1.000
_cell.length_c   1.000
_cell.angle_alpha   90.00
_cell.angle_beta   90.00
_cell.angle_gamma   90.00
#
_symmetry.space_group_name_H-M   'P 1'
#
loop_
_entity.id
_entity.type
_entity.pdbx_description
1 polymer ?
#
loop_
_entity_poly.entity_id
_entity_poly.type
_entity_poly.pdbx_seq_one_letter_code
_entity_poly.pdbx_strand_id
1 'polypeptide(L)'
;ISKLRLVAMGRVRDYFLLKIAELRRPKTNVRMIQLNSLLKYVDLMDFLADASPECYGQIKRVYVESMSHTLVALFRTYAAQLQRLDAVVATRSDLIAIDDATLRNAFSTKVNLQKRGDIFFL
;
A
#
# COMPACT_ATOMS: atom_id res chain seq x y z
N ILE A 1 41.61 11.86 -10.84
CA ILE A 1 40.60 10.84 -11.21
C ILE A 1 39.87 10.26 -10.00
N SER A 2 40.59 9.86 -8.94
CA SER A 2 40.03 9.28 -7.70
C SER A 2 39.02 10.18 -6.97
N LYS A 3 39.28 11.49 -6.86
CA LYS A 3 38.34 12.43 -6.20
C LYS A 3 36.99 12.56 -6.92
N LEU A 4 37.00 12.54 -8.26
CA LEU A 4 35.77 12.66 -9.07
C LEU A 4 34.91 11.39 -8.95
N ARG A 5 35.55 10.21 -8.99
CA ARG A 5 34.86 8.93 -8.75
C ARG A 5 34.21 8.87 -7.37
N LEU A 6 34.89 9.34 -6.32
CA LEU A 6 34.34 9.38 -4.97
C LEU A 6 33.08 10.27 -4.88
N VAL A 7 33.12 11.46 -5.48
CA VAL A 7 31.95 12.37 -5.51
C VAL A 7 30.80 11.77 -6.32
N ALA A 8 31.10 11.12 -7.46
CA ALA A 8 30.08 10.46 -8.27
C ALA A 8 29.39 9.33 -7.50
N MET A 9 30.15 8.47 -6.81
CA MET A 9 29.59 7.40 -5.96
C MET A 9 28.67 7.96 -4.86
N GLY A 10 29.09 9.04 -4.19
CA GLY A 10 28.26 9.71 -3.19
C GLY A 10 26.93 10.18 -3.76
N ARG A 11 26.95 10.88 -4.90
CA ARG A 11 25.74 11.37 -5.56
C ARG A 11 24.80 10.26 -6.00
N VAL A 12 25.33 9.18 -6.57
CA VAL A 12 24.55 8.02 -6.99
C VAL A 12 23.87 7.38 -5.78
N ARG A 13 24.64 7.16 -4.70
CA ARG A 13 24.11 6.61 -3.44
C ARG A 13 22.98 7.47 -2.88
N ASP A 14 23.20 8.77 -2.77
CA ASP A 14 22.22 9.70 -2.19
C ASP A 14 20.93 9.74 -3.03
N TYR A 15 21.07 9.73 -4.35
CA TYR A 15 19.92 9.64 -5.27
C TYR A 15 19.08 8.39 -5.01
N PHE A 16 19.70 7.21 -4.98
CA PHE A 16 18.96 5.96 -4.77
C PHE A 16 18.33 5.88 -3.39
N LEU A 17 19.06 6.29 -2.33
CA LEU A 17 18.50 6.30 -0.97
C LEU A 17 17.30 7.24 -0.85
N LEU A 18 17.35 8.41 -1.50
CA LEU A 18 16.21 9.33 -1.56
C LEU A 18 15.00 8.68 -2.24
N LYS A 19 15.20 8.03 -3.39
CA LYS A 19 14.13 7.32 -4.11
C LYS A 19 13.57 6.13 -3.35
N ILE A 20 14.41 5.38 -2.64
CA ILE A 20 13.97 4.29 -1.77
C ILE A 20 13.14 4.83 -0.61
N ALA A 21 13.51 5.98 -0.03
CA ALA A 21 12.72 6.62 1.02
C ALA A 21 11.32 7.04 0.55
N GLU A 22 11.16 7.44 -0.72
CA GLU A 22 9.85 7.76 -1.31
C GLU A 22 8.93 6.53 -1.36
N LEU A 23 9.45 5.30 -1.46
CA LEU A 23 8.65 4.06 -1.47
C LEU A 23 7.88 3.80 -0.18
N ARG A 24 8.33 4.39 0.95
CA ARG A 24 7.69 4.25 2.25
C ARG A 24 6.56 5.25 2.49
N ARG A 25 6.37 6.22 1.58
CA ARG A 25 5.31 7.22 1.73
C ARG A 25 3.94 6.59 1.49
N PRO A 26 2.92 6.89 2.33
CA PRO A 26 1.58 6.35 2.14
C PRO A 26 0.96 6.83 0.83
N LYS A 27 0.08 6.01 0.23
CA LYS A 27 -0.62 6.30 -1.04
C LYS A 27 0.30 6.55 -2.25
N THR A 28 1.56 6.16 -2.16
CA THR A 28 2.52 6.33 -3.25
C THR A 28 2.31 5.28 -4.32
N ASN A 29 2.38 5.69 -5.58
CA ASN A 29 2.43 4.76 -6.70
C ASN A 29 3.83 4.13 -6.80
N VAL A 30 4.01 3.03 -6.06
CA VAL A 30 5.26 2.26 -6.00
C VAL A 30 5.79 1.91 -7.39
N ARG A 31 4.90 1.49 -8.30
CA ARG A 31 5.25 1.07 -9.66
C ARG A 31 5.87 2.23 -10.45
N MET A 32 5.33 3.44 -10.32
CA MET A 32 5.87 4.62 -11.01
C MET A 32 7.29 4.96 -10.53
N ILE A 33 7.57 4.84 -9.23
CA ILE A 33 8.92 5.09 -8.69
C ILE A 33 9.90 4.02 -9.20
N GLN A 34 9.49 2.75 -9.16
CA GLN A 34 10.33 1.65 -9.65
C GLN A 34 10.70 1.82 -11.12
N LEU A 35 9.73 2.12 -11.99
CA LEU A 35 9.97 2.26 -13.43
C LEU A 35 10.70 3.57 -13.78
N ASN A 36 10.18 4.71 -13.32
CA ASN A 36 10.64 6.00 -13.81
C ASN A 36 11.84 6.56 -13.07
N SER A 37 12.15 6.05 -11.87
CA SER A 37 13.28 6.51 -11.07
C SER A 37 14.34 5.43 -10.87
N LEU A 38 13.96 4.23 -10.39
CA LEU A 38 14.97 3.22 -10.06
C LEU A 38 15.50 2.51 -11.31
N LEU A 39 14.63 1.90 -12.10
CA LEU A 39 14.99 1.16 -13.32
C LEU A 39 15.56 2.07 -14.41
N LYS A 40 15.07 3.31 -14.50
CA LYS A 40 15.58 4.31 -15.46
C LYS A 40 17.09 4.52 -15.35
N TYR A 41 17.67 4.36 -14.15
CA TYR A 41 19.08 4.62 -13.89
C TYR A 41 19.84 3.35 -13.47
N VAL A 42 19.46 2.18 -13.98
CA VAL A 42 20.10 0.90 -13.64
C VAL A 42 21.61 0.90 -13.89
N ASP A 43 22.07 1.52 -14.98
CA ASP A 43 23.49 1.62 -15.32
C ASP A 43 24.32 2.33 -14.23
N LEU A 44 23.70 3.24 -13.45
CA LEU A 44 24.37 3.89 -12.31
C LEU A 44 24.57 2.91 -11.13
N MET A 45 23.68 1.93 -10.97
CA MET A 45 23.85 0.86 -9.99
C MET A 45 24.93 -0.13 -10.42
N ASP A 46 25.03 -0.44 -11.72
CA ASP A 46 26.11 -1.30 -12.24
C ASP A 46 27.47 -0.62 -12.07
N PHE A 47 27.57 0.67 -12.41
CA PHE A 47 28.75 1.48 -12.10
C PHE A 47 29.13 1.43 -10.61
N LEU A 48 28.13 1.53 -9.73
CA LEU A 48 28.37 1.50 -8.29
C LEU A 48 28.81 0.11 -7.81
N ALA A 49 28.31 -0.97 -8.40
CA ALA A 49 28.73 -2.34 -8.10
C ALA A 49 30.22 -2.54 -8.38
N ASP A 50 30.72 -2.02 -9.51
CA ASP A 50 32.14 -2.10 -9.87
C ASP A 50 33.02 -1.16 -9.03
N ALA A 51 32.51 0.03 -8.72
CA ALA A 51 33.29 1.05 -8.02
C ALA A 51 33.34 0.84 -6.48
N SER A 52 32.24 0.40 -5.89
CA SER A 52 32.10 0.12 -4.45
C SER A 52 31.04 -0.95 -4.20
N PRO A 53 31.43 -2.24 -4.20
CA PRO A 53 30.54 -3.36 -3.92
C PRO A 53 29.83 -3.24 -2.56
N GLU A 54 30.49 -2.63 -1.57
CA GLU A 54 29.94 -2.41 -0.25
C GLU A 54 28.75 -1.42 -0.28
N CYS A 55 28.92 -0.25 -0.91
CA CYS A 55 27.85 0.74 -1.07
C CYS A 55 26.66 0.16 -1.84
N TYR A 56 26.93 -0.58 -2.92
CA TYR A 56 25.91 -1.29 -3.68
C TYR A 56 25.11 -2.25 -2.78
N GLY A 57 25.80 -3.07 -1.99
CA GLY A 57 25.18 -4.00 -1.05
C GLY A 57 24.31 -3.31 0.01
N GLN A 58 24.76 -2.16 0.52
CA GLN A 58 23.97 -1.36 1.46
C GLN A 58 22.68 -0.84 0.82
N ILE A 59 22.75 -0.24 -0.37
CA ILE A 59 21.56 0.28 -1.08
C ILE A 59 20.56 -0.85 -1.36
N LYS A 60 21.05 -2.00 -1.83
CA LYS A 60 20.23 -3.18 -2.08
C LYS A 60 19.50 -3.65 -0.82
N ARG A 61 20.19 -3.69 0.32
CA ARG A 61 19.60 -4.03 1.62
C ARG A 61 18.51 -3.06 2.01
N VAL A 62 18.78 -1.76 1.96
CA VAL A 62 17.81 -0.70 2.31
C VAL A 62 16.58 -0.76 1.41
N TYR A 63 16.76 -1.05 0.11
CA TYR A 63 15.65 -1.26 -0.82
C TYR A 63 14.79 -2.46 -0.42
N VAL A 64 15.39 -3.63 -0.18
CA VAL A 64 14.68 -4.85 0.20
C VAL A 64 13.87 -4.64 1.48
N GLU A 65 14.48 -4.03 2.50
CA GLU A 65 13.81 -3.73 3.76
C GLU A 65 12.63 -2.77 3.56
N SER A 66 12.86 -1.66 2.84
CA SER A 66 11.81 -0.66 2.58
C SER A 66 10.65 -1.25 1.78
N MET A 67 10.95 -2.02 0.74
CA MET A 67 9.93 -2.64 -0.12
C MET A 67 9.16 -3.72 0.64
N SER A 68 9.83 -4.51 1.48
CA SER A 68 9.18 -5.51 2.34
C SER A 68 8.16 -4.85 3.27
N HIS A 69 8.54 -3.76 3.93
CA HIS A 69 7.62 -3.00 4.78
C HIS A 69 6.43 -2.44 3.98
N THR A 70 6.68 -1.83 2.82
CA THR A 70 5.62 -1.29 1.95
C THR A 70 4.65 -2.38 1.48
N LEU A 71 5.15 -3.56 1.08
CA LEU A 71 4.30 -4.67 0.65
C LEU A 71 3.45 -5.22 1.80
N VAL A 72 4.04 -5.43 2.99
CA VAL A 72 3.30 -5.90 4.17
C VAL A 72 2.17 -4.92 4.52
N ALA A 73 2.43 -3.61 4.50
CA ALA A 73 1.41 -2.60 4.76
C ALA A 73 0.27 -2.63 3.72
N LEU A 74 0.62 -2.79 2.44
CA LEU A 74 -0.35 -2.89 1.34
C LEU A 74 -1.24 -4.12 1.51
N PHE A 75 -0.65 -5.30 1.74
CA PHE A 75 -1.40 -6.54 1.91
C PHE A 75 -2.29 -6.53 3.15
N ARG A 76 -1.82 -5.97 4.27
CA ARG A 76 -2.66 -5.82 5.48
C ARG A 76 -3.87 -4.92 5.22
N THR A 77 -3.66 -3.80 4.54
CA THR A 77 -4.75 -2.88 4.17
C THR A 77 -5.76 -3.58 3.28
N TYR A 78 -5.28 -4.29 2.25
CA TYR A 78 -6.12 -5.02 1.32
C TYR A 78 -6.93 -6.13 2.02
N ALA A 79 -6.30 -6.92 2.88
CA ALA A 79 -6.97 -7.97 3.65
C ALA A 79 -8.08 -7.40 4.54
N ALA A 80 -7.82 -6.29 5.25
CA ALA A 80 -8.82 -5.64 6.09
C ALA A 80 -10.00 -5.08 5.26
N GLN A 81 -9.74 -4.56 4.07
CA GLN A 81 -10.79 -4.10 3.16
C GLN A 81 -11.65 -5.25 2.65
N LEU A 82 -11.02 -6.38 2.29
CA LEU A 82 -11.73 -7.56 1.81
C LEU A 82 -12.62 -8.18 2.90
N GLN A 83 -12.15 -8.24 4.15
CA GLN A 83 -12.95 -8.71 5.29
C GLN A 83 -14.19 -7.83 5.54
N ARG A 84 -14.12 -6.53 5.29
CA ARG A 84 -15.27 -5.63 5.43
C ARG A 84 -16.32 -5.84 4.35
N LEU A 85 -15.90 -6.26 3.14
CA LEU A 85 -16.82 -6.61 2.06
C LEU A 85 -17.60 -7.89 2.38
N ASP A 86 -16.90 -8.90 2.92
CA ASP A 86 -17.50 -10.19 3.29
C ASP A 86 -18.50 -10.07 4.47
N ALA A 87 -18.33 -9.06 5.33
CA ALA A 87 -19.23 -8.82 6.46
C ALA A 87 -20.63 -8.29 6.06
N VAL A 88 -20.85 -7.88 4.80
CA VAL A 88 -22.16 -7.43 4.30
C VAL A 88 -22.90 -8.62 3.70
N VAL A 89 -23.21 -9.63 4.52
CA VAL A 89 -24.20 -10.66 4.17
C VAL A 89 -25.56 -10.13 4.58
N ALA A 90 -26.42 -9.84 3.61
CA ALA A 90 -27.79 -9.40 3.86
C ALA A 90 -28.50 -10.41 4.79
N THR A 91 -28.95 -9.93 5.94
CA THR A 91 -29.66 -10.71 6.95
C THR A 91 -31.16 -10.71 6.64
N ARG A 92 -31.94 -11.62 7.26
CA ARG A 92 -33.40 -11.70 7.07
C ARG A 92 -34.14 -10.35 7.32
N SER A 93 -33.54 -9.47 8.13
CA SER A 93 -34.01 -8.11 8.43
C SER A 93 -33.82 -7.10 7.29
N ASP A 94 -33.03 -7.42 6.27
CA ASP A 94 -32.74 -6.57 5.12
C ASP A 94 -33.70 -6.87 3.94
N LEU A 95 -34.59 -7.87 4.08
CA LEU A 95 -35.67 -8.11 3.12
C LEU A 95 -36.77 -7.05 3.29
N ILE A 96 -37.12 -6.40 2.17
CA ILE A 96 -38.20 -5.40 2.09
C ILE A 96 -39.59 -6.06 2.28
N ALA A 97 -39.70 -7.37 2.04
CA ALA A 97 -40.93 -8.12 2.25
C ALA A 97 -40.78 -9.01 3.50
N ILE A 98 -41.35 -8.54 4.61
CA ILE A 98 -41.59 -9.36 5.79
C ILE A 98 -43.08 -9.74 5.74
N ASP A 99 -43.39 -11.03 5.82
CA ASP A 99 -44.78 -11.51 5.86
C ASP A 99 -45.48 -10.97 7.12
N ASP A 100 -46.64 -10.32 6.93
CA ASP A 100 -47.40 -9.55 7.94
C ASP A 100 -47.74 -10.38 9.19
N ALA A 101 -47.75 -11.71 9.08
CA ALA A 101 -47.97 -12.63 10.20
C ALA A 101 -46.91 -12.51 11.31
N THR A 102 -45.70 -12.04 11.00
CA THR A 102 -44.58 -11.94 11.97
C THR A 102 -44.49 -10.60 12.71
N LEU A 103 -45.16 -9.55 12.21
CA LEU A 103 -45.11 -8.20 12.79
C LEU A 103 -46.03 -8.00 14.01
N ARG A 104 -46.96 -8.93 14.27
CA ARG A 104 -47.94 -8.80 15.35
C ARG A 104 -47.33 -8.85 16.77
N ASN A 105 -46.11 -9.37 16.93
CA ASN A 105 -45.46 -9.51 18.23
C ASN A 105 -44.28 -8.54 18.47
N ALA A 106 -44.00 -7.60 17.57
CA ALA A 106 -42.74 -6.84 17.58
C ALA A 106 -42.89 -5.31 17.73
N PHE A 107 -44.00 -4.81 18.29
CA PHE A 107 -44.23 -3.38 18.52
C PHE A 107 -43.39 -2.74 19.65
N SER A 108 -42.31 -3.38 20.11
CA SER A 108 -41.43 -2.81 21.14
C SER A 108 -39.95 -3.14 20.92
N THR A 109 -39.41 -2.82 19.76
CA THR A 109 -37.97 -2.61 19.67
C THR A 109 -37.69 -1.45 18.73
N LYS A 110 -37.21 -0.33 19.32
CA LYS A 110 -36.75 0.85 18.59
C LYS A 110 -35.75 0.40 17.52
N VAL A 111 -36.15 0.49 16.26
CA VAL A 111 -35.27 0.23 15.12
C VAL A 111 -34.15 1.28 15.16
N ASN A 112 -32.92 0.83 15.41
CA ASN A 112 -31.77 1.73 15.49
C ASN A 112 -31.35 2.14 14.07
N LEU A 113 -31.82 3.30 13.64
CA LEU A 113 -31.64 3.87 12.30
C LEU A 113 -30.19 4.31 12.00
N GLN A 114 -29.29 4.33 12.99
CA GLN A 114 -27.91 4.80 12.81
C GLN A 114 -27.02 3.86 11.97
N LYS A 115 -27.46 2.63 11.70
CA LYS A 115 -26.72 1.67 10.85
C LYS A 115 -27.24 1.59 9.41
N ARG A 116 -28.29 2.32 9.04
CA ARG A 116 -28.64 2.53 7.62
C ARG A 116 -27.63 3.50 7.02
N GLY A 117 -26.49 2.98 6.59
CA GLY A 117 -25.78 3.58 5.47
C GLY A 117 -26.72 3.43 4.28
N ASP A 118 -27.43 4.50 3.93
CA ASP A 118 -28.29 4.53 2.77
C ASP A 118 -27.40 4.35 1.51
N ILE A 119 -27.22 3.10 1.10
CA ILE A 119 -26.59 2.72 -0.16
C ILE A 119 -27.69 2.79 -1.23
N PHE A 120 -28.06 4.01 -1.58
CA PHE A 120 -28.74 4.31 -2.84
C PHE A 120 -27.90 5.36 -3.54
N PHE A 121 -26.88 4.89 -4.28
CA PHE A 121 -26.24 5.70 -5.30
C PHE A 121 -26.96 5.42 -6.62
N LEU A 122 -27.51 6.48 -7.22
CA LEU A 122 -27.91 6.58 -8.62
C LEU A 122 -26.66 6.65 -9.51
#